data_AF-A0A212K2Q3-F1
#
_entry.id   AF-A0A212K2Q3-F1
#
_cell.length_a   1.000
_cell.length_b   1.000
_cell.length_c   1.000
_cell.angle_alpha   90.00
_cell.angle_beta   90.00
_cell.angle_gamma   90.00
#
_symmetry.space_group_name_H-M   'P 1'
#
loop_
_entity.id
_entity.type
_entity.pdbx_description
1 polymer ?
#
loop_
_entity_poly.entity_id
_entity_poly.type
_entity_poly.pdbx_seq_one_letter_code
_entity_poly.pdbx_strand_id
1 'polypeptide(L)'
;MLKKLHLTCFAFVLLFPLFAQEPQTIHVMVALCDNKYQGIVKVPKGIGNGQDPNSNLYWGCGYGIRTYFRKSSDWKEVRRLKADDIRLERIVFKHKTKDYYLIADAYDGQYIKNCTEDFLSSCSGSKKDTVMIGKTVVGLNGNAKLLAYIGHNGLMDFSLANTYSTVDGKTRDAIILACYSKRYFTPYLRSAKANPLLWSTHLMSPEAYTLHDAIATYIAGGTNAAVRESAAAAYNKYQKCGIKGARGLLTTGF
;
A
#
# COMPACT_ATOMS: atom_id res chain seq x y z
N MET A 1 11.38 62.02 -46.48
CA MET A 1 10.24 61.60 -45.64
C MET A 1 10.29 60.08 -45.46
N LEU A 2 10.83 59.60 -44.33
CA LEU A 2 10.95 58.16 -44.05
C LEU A 2 9.72 57.72 -43.23
N LYS A 3 8.86 56.87 -43.81
CA LYS A 3 7.68 56.30 -43.13
C LYS A 3 8.13 55.17 -42.19
N LYS A 4 7.91 55.32 -40.88
CA LYS A 4 8.09 54.25 -39.89
C LYS A 4 6.95 53.24 -40.02
N LEU A 5 7.29 51.98 -40.28
CA LEU A 5 6.36 50.86 -40.29
C LEU A 5 6.29 50.29 -38.86
N HIS A 6 5.15 50.45 -38.19
CA HIS A 6 4.91 49.83 -36.88
C HIS A 6 4.38 48.41 -37.09
N LEU A 7 5.22 47.43 -36.79
CA LEU A 7 4.85 46.01 -36.78
C LEU A 7 4.29 45.66 -35.39
N THR A 8 2.98 45.66 -35.26
CA THR A 8 2.29 45.20 -34.05
C THR A 8 2.28 43.67 -34.01
N CYS A 9 3.10 43.10 -33.14
CA CYS A 9 3.17 41.65 -32.92
C CYS A 9 2.01 41.22 -32.01
N PHE A 10 1.00 40.53 -32.56
CA PHE A 10 -0.08 39.93 -31.77
C PHE A 10 0.43 38.63 -31.13
N ALA A 11 0.70 38.66 -29.82
CA ALA A 11 1.03 37.46 -29.06
C ALA A 11 -0.24 36.65 -28.79
N PHE A 12 -0.44 35.57 -29.53
CA PHE A 12 -1.52 34.62 -29.32
C PHE A 12 -1.18 33.73 -28.12
N VAL A 13 -1.68 34.08 -26.92
CA VAL A 13 -1.51 33.26 -25.72
C VAL A 13 -2.45 32.05 -25.84
N LEU A 14 -1.89 30.91 -26.26
CA LEU A 14 -2.57 29.62 -26.19
C LEU A 14 -2.77 29.25 -24.70
N LEU A 15 -3.98 29.48 -24.18
CA LEU A 15 -4.41 28.90 -22.91
C LEU A 15 -4.59 27.38 -23.10
N PHE A 16 -3.54 26.62 -22.85
CA PHE A 16 -3.68 25.19 -22.62
C PHE A 16 -4.37 24.99 -21.26
N PRO A 17 -5.49 24.25 -21.19
CA PRO A 17 -6.02 23.83 -19.90
C PRO A 17 -4.96 22.95 -19.22
N LEU A 18 -4.37 23.48 -18.14
CA LEU A 18 -3.60 22.70 -17.19
C LEU A 18 -4.59 21.74 -16.51
N PHE A 19 -4.80 20.58 -17.11
CA PHE A 19 -5.41 19.46 -16.41
C PHE A 19 -4.48 19.11 -15.25
N ALA A 20 -4.91 19.45 -14.02
CA ALA A 20 -4.21 19.00 -12.83
C ALA A 20 -4.18 17.47 -12.88
N GLN A 21 -2.97 16.91 -12.88
CA GLN A 21 -2.80 15.46 -12.84
C GLN A 21 -3.49 14.92 -11.59
N GLU A 22 -4.32 13.89 -11.74
CA GLU A 22 -4.91 13.25 -10.56
C GLU A 22 -3.80 12.73 -9.65
N PRO A 23 -3.86 13.04 -8.34
CA PRO A 23 -2.81 12.67 -7.43
C PRO A 23 -2.66 11.16 -7.40
N GLN A 24 -1.42 10.68 -7.35
CA GLN A 24 -1.15 9.24 -7.32
C GLN A 24 -1.50 8.70 -5.94
N THR A 25 -2.11 7.51 -5.87
CA THR A 25 -2.54 6.94 -4.59
C THR A 25 -1.99 5.54 -4.35
N ILE A 26 -1.66 5.31 -3.08
CA ILE A 26 -1.25 4.03 -2.51
C ILE A 26 -2.30 3.64 -1.48
N HIS A 27 -2.83 2.43 -1.54
CA HIS A 27 -3.76 1.92 -0.53
C HIS A 27 -3.18 0.72 0.18
N VAL A 28 -2.99 0.86 1.49
CA VAL A 28 -2.45 -0.14 2.40
C VAL A 28 -3.60 -0.74 3.20
N MET A 29 -3.79 -2.05 3.07
CA MET A 29 -4.77 -2.82 3.81
C MET A 29 -4.03 -3.66 4.84
N VAL A 30 -4.30 -3.40 6.12
CA VAL A 30 -3.61 -4.03 7.23
C VAL A 30 -4.57 -4.99 7.92
N ALA A 31 -4.32 -6.29 7.79
CA ALA A 31 -5.00 -7.30 8.56
C ALA A 31 -4.43 -7.28 9.99
N LEU A 32 -5.16 -6.68 10.94
CA LEU A 32 -4.69 -6.54 12.32
C LEU A 32 -4.39 -7.91 12.94
N CYS A 33 -3.31 -7.99 13.73
CA CYS A 33 -2.87 -9.22 14.38
C CYS A 33 -3.92 -9.68 15.40
N ASP A 34 -4.33 -10.95 15.34
CA ASP A 34 -5.36 -11.48 16.23
C ASP A 34 -5.07 -12.91 16.71
N ASN A 35 -4.81 -13.05 18.02
CA ASN A 35 -4.52 -14.34 18.65
C ASN A 35 -5.72 -15.30 18.74
N LYS A 36 -6.94 -14.78 18.58
CA LYS A 36 -8.19 -15.53 18.78
C LYS A 36 -8.73 -16.04 17.45
N TYR A 37 -8.68 -15.23 16.40
CA TYR A 37 -9.36 -15.52 15.14
C TYR A 37 -8.41 -15.92 14.00
N GLN A 38 -7.09 -15.84 14.18
CA GLN A 38 -6.09 -16.18 13.16
C GLN A 38 -5.23 -17.37 13.59
N GLY A 39 -4.76 -18.15 12.61
CA GLY A 39 -3.85 -19.29 12.76
C GLY A 39 -2.40 -18.89 13.02
N ILE A 40 -2.17 -17.84 13.81
CA ILE A 40 -0.83 -17.30 14.10
C ILE A 40 -0.19 -17.98 15.33
N VAL A 41 1.14 -17.94 15.37
CA VAL A 41 1.85 -18.11 16.64
C VAL A 41 1.46 -16.96 17.55
N LYS A 42 0.89 -17.28 18.71
CA LYS A 42 0.35 -16.25 19.62
C LYS A 42 1.43 -15.26 20.03
N VAL A 43 1.08 -13.99 19.96
CA VAL A 43 1.88 -12.86 20.47
C VAL A 43 1.32 -12.39 21.82
N PRO A 44 2.00 -11.50 22.57
CA PRO A 44 1.43 -10.93 23.79
C PRO A 44 0.02 -10.37 23.60
N LYS A 45 -0.88 -10.60 24.57
CA LYS A 45 -2.32 -10.32 24.47
C LYS A 45 -2.64 -8.90 23.97
N GLY A 46 -1.88 -7.89 24.41
CA GLY A 46 -2.11 -6.50 24.01
C GLY A 46 -1.87 -6.26 22.52
N ILE A 47 -0.85 -6.87 21.93
CA ILE A 47 -0.47 -6.61 20.53
C ILE A 47 -1.14 -7.58 19.54
N GLY A 48 -1.72 -8.68 20.06
CA GLY A 48 -2.51 -9.67 19.32
C GLY A 48 -4.01 -9.55 19.55
N ASN A 49 -4.52 -8.37 19.91
CA ASN A 49 -5.95 -8.08 19.94
C ASN A 49 -6.33 -7.40 18.62
N GLY A 50 -7.01 -8.12 17.72
CA GLY A 50 -7.38 -7.61 16.39
C GLY A 50 -8.49 -6.57 16.41
N GLN A 51 -9.19 -6.41 17.55
CA GLN A 51 -10.24 -5.42 17.74
C GLN A 51 -9.72 -4.12 18.38
N ASP A 52 -8.44 -4.07 18.79
CA ASP A 52 -7.82 -2.88 19.38
C ASP A 52 -6.69 -2.34 18.49
N PRO A 53 -6.95 -1.33 17.64
CA PRO A 53 -5.91 -0.73 16.81
C PRO A 53 -4.87 0.05 17.64
N ASN A 54 -5.12 0.39 18.91
CA ASN A 54 -4.19 1.23 19.68
C ASN A 54 -2.87 0.55 19.97
N SER A 55 -2.92 -0.75 20.31
CA SER A 55 -1.74 -1.56 20.65
C SER A 55 -1.42 -2.63 19.60
N ASN A 56 -2.20 -2.78 18.52
CA ASN A 56 -2.01 -3.88 17.58
C ASN A 56 -0.61 -3.89 16.93
N LEU A 57 -0.02 -5.08 16.80
CA LEU A 57 1.32 -5.32 16.26
C LEU A 57 1.57 -4.64 14.91
N TYR A 58 0.63 -4.75 13.97
CA TYR A 58 0.82 -4.26 12.59
C TYR A 58 0.35 -2.81 12.39
N TRP A 59 -0.17 -2.17 13.45
CA TRP A 59 -0.79 -0.85 13.34
C TRP A 59 -0.33 0.14 14.41
N GLY A 60 -0.64 -0.15 15.68
CA GLY A 60 -0.43 0.76 16.80
C GLY A 60 0.93 0.64 17.47
N CYS A 61 1.58 -0.52 17.40
CA CYS A 61 2.93 -0.74 17.89
C CYS A 61 3.97 0.17 17.20
N GLY A 62 5.17 0.25 17.76
CA GLY A 62 6.24 1.16 17.30
C GLY A 62 6.56 1.07 15.80
N TYR A 63 6.50 -0.13 15.22
CA TYR A 63 6.71 -0.39 13.80
C TYR A 63 5.43 -0.74 13.04
N GLY A 64 4.26 -0.55 13.66
CA GLY A 64 2.96 -0.64 12.99
C GLY A 64 2.73 0.53 12.04
N ILE A 65 1.86 0.34 11.05
CA ILE A 65 1.66 1.28 9.93
C ILE A 65 1.31 2.68 10.40
N ARG A 66 0.32 2.83 11.29
CA ARG A 66 -0.05 4.13 11.84
C ARG A 66 1.13 4.79 12.54
N THR A 67 1.75 4.10 13.49
CA THR A 67 2.77 4.71 14.35
C THR A 67 4.04 5.05 13.58
N TYR A 68 4.46 4.18 12.65
CA TYR A 68 5.65 4.40 11.85
C TYR A 68 5.47 5.55 10.85
N PHE A 69 4.38 5.57 10.07
CA PHE A 69 4.14 6.64 9.09
C PHE A 69 3.86 8.00 9.73
N ARG A 70 3.24 8.06 10.91
CA ARG A 70 3.08 9.32 11.66
C ARG A 70 4.39 9.94 12.11
N LYS A 71 5.41 9.12 12.37
CA LYS A 71 6.76 9.56 12.75
C LYS A 71 7.66 9.82 11.53
N SER A 72 7.21 9.50 10.33
CA SER A 72 8.01 9.64 9.10
C SER A 72 8.32 11.12 8.81
N SER A 73 9.54 11.35 8.33
CA SER A 73 9.96 12.64 7.77
C SER A 73 9.25 12.97 6.46
N ASP A 74 8.70 11.98 5.75
CA ASP A 74 8.26 12.11 4.36
C ASP A 74 6.74 12.24 4.25
N TRP A 75 6.01 11.77 5.26
CA TRP A 75 4.56 11.71 5.28
C TRP A 75 3.97 12.64 6.34
N LYS A 76 2.83 13.25 6.02
CA LYS A 76 2.02 14.04 6.96
C LYS A 76 0.62 13.46 7.00
N GLU A 77 0.13 13.14 8.20
CA GLU A 77 -1.27 12.77 8.41
C GLU A 77 -2.18 13.97 8.07
N VAL A 78 -3.16 13.76 7.19
CA VAL A 78 -4.10 14.81 6.75
C VAL A 78 -5.56 14.47 7.09
N ARG A 79 -5.87 13.20 7.36
CA ARG A 79 -7.19 12.77 7.82
C ARG A 79 -7.09 11.46 8.59
N ARG A 80 -7.97 11.29 9.58
CA ARG A 80 -8.19 10.04 10.31
C ARG A 80 -9.66 9.91 10.64
N LEU A 81 -10.20 8.71 10.52
CA LEU A 81 -11.59 8.39 10.85
C LEU A 81 -11.75 6.90 11.15
N LYS A 82 -12.84 6.52 11.84
CA LYS A 82 -13.38 5.16 11.75
C LYS A 82 -14.03 5.02 10.37
N ALA A 83 -13.65 4.01 9.59
CA ALA A 83 -14.18 3.85 8.23
C ALA A 83 -15.52 3.12 8.23
N ASP A 84 -15.57 1.99 8.92
CA ASP A 84 -16.77 1.17 9.13
C ASP A 84 -16.53 0.18 10.29
N ASP A 85 -17.37 -0.84 10.44
CA ASP A 85 -17.24 -1.83 11.53
C ASP A 85 -16.20 -2.92 11.26
N ILE A 86 -15.75 -3.09 10.01
CA ILE A 86 -14.67 -4.02 9.62
C ILE A 86 -13.33 -3.26 9.59
N ARG A 87 -13.33 -2.01 9.16
CA ARG A 87 -12.15 -1.13 9.04
C ARG A 87 -12.17 -0.11 10.17
N LEU A 88 -11.56 -0.51 11.29
CA LEU A 88 -11.63 0.19 12.58
C LEU A 88 -11.00 1.59 12.54
N GLU A 89 -9.97 1.79 11.72
CA GLU A 89 -9.33 3.09 11.53
C GLU A 89 -8.84 3.23 10.08
N ARG A 90 -9.20 4.33 9.42
CA ARG A 90 -8.63 4.79 8.15
C ARG A 90 -7.79 6.03 8.40
N ILE A 91 -6.56 6.02 7.91
CA ILE A 91 -5.66 7.17 7.97
C ILE A 91 -5.23 7.54 6.56
N VAL A 92 -5.29 8.82 6.25
CA VAL A 92 -4.77 9.38 5.00
C VAL A 92 -3.54 10.20 5.30
N PHE A 93 -2.44 9.84 4.65
CA PHE A 93 -1.19 10.57 4.66
C PHE A 93 -0.96 11.24 3.30
N LYS A 94 -0.45 12.47 3.33
CA LYS A 94 0.06 13.19 2.16
C LYS A 94 1.57 13.17 2.20
N HIS A 95 2.20 12.77 1.10
CA HIS A 95 3.66 12.92 0.95
C HIS A 95 4.01 14.40 0.93
N LYS A 96 5.06 14.81 1.65
CA LYS A 96 5.38 16.23 1.88
C LYS A 96 5.89 16.96 0.63
N THR A 97 6.56 16.24 -0.27
CA THR A 97 7.24 16.83 -1.45
C THR A 97 6.81 16.24 -2.80
N LYS A 98 5.88 15.26 -2.81
CA LYS A 98 5.45 14.54 -4.02
C LYS A 98 3.94 14.50 -4.02
N ASP A 99 3.33 14.44 -5.21
CA ASP A 99 1.88 14.41 -5.33
C ASP A 99 1.31 12.99 -5.11
N TYR A 100 1.57 12.44 -3.93
CA TYR A 100 1.13 11.11 -3.50
C TYR A 100 0.25 11.18 -2.26
N TYR A 101 -0.82 10.40 -2.24
CA TYR A 101 -1.55 10.06 -1.02
C TYR A 101 -1.35 8.59 -0.68
N LEU A 102 -1.19 8.30 0.61
CA LEU A 102 -1.24 6.96 1.15
C LEU A 102 -2.46 6.84 2.05
N ILE A 103 -3.35 5.91 1.73
CA ILE A 103 -4.51 5.56 2.53
C ILE A 103 -4.16 4.26 3.22
N ALA A 104 -4.32 4.18 4.53
CA ALA A 104 -4.11 2.96 5.30
C ALA A 104 -5.39 2.61 6.04
N ASP A 105 -5.85 1.36 5.89
CA ASP A 105 -7.02 0.82 6.59
C ASP A 105 -6.61 -0.30 7.54
N ALA A 106 -6.97 -0.16 8.80
CA ALA A 106 -6.85 -1.17 9.83
C ALA A 106 -8.08 -2.08 9.84
N TYR A 107 -7.97 -3.25 9.22
CA TYR A 107 -9.03 -4.26 9.25
C TYR A 107 -9.00 -4.99 10.58
N ASP A 108 -10.12 -5.00 11.28
CA ASP A 108 -10.34 -5.86 12.44
C ASP A 108 -9.85 -7.28 12.13
N GLY A 109 -9.00 -7.80 13.02
CA GLY A 109 -8.29 -9.05 12.79
C GLY A 109 -9.20 -10.27 12.66
N GLN A 110 -10.45 -10.21 13.16
CA GLN A 110 -11.47 -11.23 12.91
C GLN A 110 -11.85 -11.33 11.43
N TYR A 111 -11.75 -10.23 10.68
CA TYR A 111 -12.16 -10.10 9.29
C TYR A 111 -10.98 -10.13 8.31
N ILE A 112 -9.93 -10.89 8.64
CA ILE A 112 -8.77 -11.10 7.74
C ILE A 112 -9.18 -11.65 6.36
N LYS A 113 -10.25 -12.45 6.28
CA LYS A 113 -10.81 -12.91 5.02
C LYS A 113 -11.30 -11.74 4.16
N ASN A 114 -12.09 -10.82 4.73
CA ASN A 114 -12.56 -9.63 4.04
C ASN A 114 -11.39 -8.73 3.61
N CYS A 115 -10.37 -8.57 4.45
CA CYS A 115 -9.15 -7.82 4.07
C CYS A 115 -8.47 -8.44 2.84
N THR A 116 -8.40 -9.77 2.78
CA THR A 116 -7.77 -10.50 1.66
C THR A 116 -8.61 -10.41 0.40
N GLU A 117 -9.93 -10.59 0.49
CA GLU A 117 -10.87 -10.44 -0.63
C GLU A 117 -10.88 -9.01 -1.18
N ASP A 118 -10.89 -8.00 -0.31
CA ASP A 118 -10.84 -6.59 -0.70
C ASP A 118 -9.52 -6.24 -1.39
N PHE A 119 -8.39 -6.76 -0.89
CA PHE A 119 -7.09 -6.58 -1.54
C PHE A 119 -7.07 -7.17 -2.95
N LEU A 120 -7.50 -8.43 -3.10
CA LEU A 120 -7.52 -9.11 -4.40
C LEU A 120 -8.52 -8.48 -5.39
N SER A 121 -9.69 -8.04 -4.90
CA SER A 121 -10.69 -7.32 -5.69
C SER A 121 -10.22 -5.92 -6.09
N SER A 122 -9.39 -5.29 -5.26
CA SER A 122 -8.74 -4.03 -5.61
C SER A 122 -7.69 -4.25 -6.70
N CYS A 123 -6.90 -5.32 -6.62
CA CYS A 123 -5.91 -5.69 -7.63
C CYS A 123 -6.55 -5.89 -9.01
N SER A 124 -7.71 -6.55 -9.08
CA SER A 124 -8.45 -6.76 -10.33
C SER A 124 -9.23 -5.52 -10.80
N GLY A 125 -9.39 -4.52 -9.94
CA GLY A 125 -10.18 -3.31 -10.21
C GLY A 125 -11.69 -3.50 -10.05
N SER A 126 -12.16 -4.65 -9.56
CA SER A 126 -13.58 -4.90 -9.31
C SER A 126 -14.10 -4.18 -8.08
N LYS A 127 -13.23 -3.88 -7.12
CA LYS A 127 -13.53 -3.01 -5.98
C LYS A 127 -12.83 -1.67 -6.18
N LYS A 128 -13.58 -0.57 -6.08
CA LYS A 128 -13.09 0.81 -6.20
C LYS A 128 -13.82 1.68 -5.20
N ASP A 129 -13.12 2.64 -4.63
CA ASP A 129 -13.71 3.60 -3.71
C ASP A 129 -12.89 4.91 -3.71
N THR A 130 -13.40 5.94 -3.06
CA THR A 130 -12.75 7.25 -2.92
C THR A 130 -12.92 7.81 -1.51
N VAL A 131 -12.03 8.71 -1.12
CA VAL A 131 -12.15 9.49 0.11
C VAL A 131 -11.91 10.96 -0.18
N MET A 132 -12.77 11.82 0.37
CA MET A 132 -12.66 13.28 0.26
C MET A 132 -11.63 13.82 1.26
N ILE A 133 -10.67 14.61 0.80
CA ILE A 133 -9.71 15.37 1.63
C ILE A 133 -9.87 16.85 1.31
N GLY A 134 -10.63 17.57 2.13
CA GLY A 134 -11.05 18.93 1.79
C GLY A 134 -11.85 18.94 0.49
N LYS A 135 -11.29 19.52 -0.58
CA LYS A 135 -11.88 19.55 -1.93
C LYS A 135 -11.27 18.50 -2.88
N THR A 136 -10.29 17.73 -2.44
CA THR A 136 -9.60 16.74 -3.27
C THR A 136 -10.26 15.37 -3.09
N VAL A 137 -10.67 14.74 -4.18
CA VAL A 137 -11.09 13.34 -4.20
C VAL A 137 -9.85 12.47 -4.36
N VAL A 138 -9.64 11.52 -3.43
CA VAL A 138 -8.48 10.63 -3.42
C VAL A 138 -8.98 9.20 -3.63
N GLY A 139 -8.49 8.51 -4.66
CA GLY A 139 -8.87 7.13 -4.97
C GLY A 139 -8.23 6.10 -4.03
N LEU A 140 -9.01 5.10 -3.62
CA LEU A 140 -8.53 3.90 -2.92
C LEU A 140 -9.09 2.62 -3.57
N ASN A 141 -8.73 1.46 -3.03
CA ASN A 141 -8.96 0.16 -3.65
C ASN A 141 -8.44 0.17 -5.11
N GLY A 142 -9.21 -0.33 -6.07
CA GLY A 142 -8.84 -0.37 -7.48
C GLY A 142 -8.64 1.00 -8.13
N ASN A 143 -8.94 2.12 -7.47
CA ASN A 143 -8.52 3.44 -7.96
C ASN A 143 -7.06 3.76 -7.61
N ALA A 144 -6.43 3.00 -6.71
CA ALA A 144 -5.02 3.13 -6.38
C ALA A 144 -4.11 2.50 -7.44
N LYS A 145 -2.93 3.11 -7.63
CA LYS A 145 -1.90 2.60 -8.53
C LYS A 145 -1.08 1.49 -7.88
N LEU A 146 -0.84 1.63 -6.58
CA LEU A 146 -0.12 0.67 -5.76
C LEU A 146 -1.02 0.21 -4.61
N LEU A 147 -1.14 -1.11 -4.47
CA LEU A 147 -1.86 -1.76 -3.38
C LEU A 147 -0.87 -2.48 -2.47
N ALA A 148 -1.07 -2.39 -1.16
CA ALA A 148 -0.28 -3.11 -0.19
C ALA A 148 -1.15 -3.93 0.76
N TYR A 149 -0.81 -5.20 0.96
CA TYR A 149 -1.35 -6.05 2.02
C TYR A 149 -0.29 -6.27 3.09
N ILE A 150 -0.64 -6.07 4.35
CA ILE A 150 0.26 -6.24 5.50
C ILE A 150 -0.43 -7.01 6.62
N GLY A 151 0.28 -7.99 7.17
CA GLY A 151 -0.14 -8.70 8.38
C GLY A 151 0.04 -10.21 8.24
N HIS A 152 -0.79 -10.97 8.97
CA HIS A 152 -0.84 -12.43 8.79
C HIS A 152 -1.27 -12.78 7.37
N ASN A 153 -0.76 -13.88 6.83
CA ASN A 153 -1.20 -14.37 5.53
C ASN A 153 -2.52 -15.12 5.70
N GLY A 154 -3.65 -14.46 5.42
CA GLY A 154 -4.97 -15.07 5.54
C GLY A 154 -5.14 -16.35 4.71
N LEU A 155 -4.45 -16.46 3.57
CA LEU A 155 -4.50 -17.66 2.72
C LEU A 155 -3.77 -18.88 3.32
N MET A 156 -3.11 -18.72 4.47
CA MET A 156 -2.64 -19.85 5.28
C MET A 156 -3.74 -20.41 6.20
N ASP A 157 -4.80 -19.65 6.47
CA ASP A 157 -5.90 -20.02 7.36
C ASP A 157 -7.14 -20.48 6.57
N PHE A 158 -7.31 -19.98 5.35
CA PHE A 158 -8.47 -20.28 4.50
C PHE A 158 -8.11 -20.32 3.02
N SER A 159 -9.00 -20.91 2.22
CA SER A 159 -8.95 -20.87 0.76
C SER A 159 -10.00 -19.90 0.20
N LEU A 160 -9.74 -19.35 -0.99
CA LEU A 160 -10.67 -18.51 -1.74
C LEU A 160 -10.87 -19.11 -3.13
N ALA A 161 -12.06 -18.92 -3.70
CA ALA A 161 -12.25 -19.15 -5.12
C ALA A 161 -11.45 -18.11 -5.91
N ASN A 162 -10.76 -18.54 -6.98
CA ASN A 162 -9.96 -17.62 -7.79
C ASN A 162 -10.82 -16.93 -8.86
N THR A 163 -11.64 -15.98 -8.45
CA THR A 163 -12.59 -15.25 -9.31
C THR A 163 -12.14 -13.82 -9.65
N TYR A 164 -10.88 -13.48 -9.35
CA TYR A 164 -10.36 -12.10 -9.40
C TYR A 164 -9.85 -11.71 -10.78
N SER A 165 -10.65 -11.84 -11.83
CA SER A 165 -10.26 -11.41 -13.18
C SER A 165 -10.27 -9.88 -13.29
N THR A 166 -9.28 -9.30 -13.97
CA THR A 166 -9.27 -7.85 -14.25
C THR A 166 -10.56 -7.40 -14.96
N VAL A 167 -11.17 -6.32 -14.49
CA VAL A 167 -12.42 -5.78 -15.06
C VAL A 167 -12.26 -4.44 -15.78
N ASP A 168 -11.11 -3.79 -15.64
CA ASP A 168 -10.88 -2.46 -16.20
C ASP A 168 -9.60 -2.33 -17.02
N GLY A 169 -8.91 -3.44 -17.29
CA GLY A 169 -7.72 -3.50 -18.13
C GLY A 169 -6.49 -2.81 -17.55
N LYS A 170 -6.54 -2.31 -16.31
CA LYS A 170 -5.41 -1.66 -15.64
C LYS A 170 -4.58 -2.67 -14.86
N THR A 171 -3.26 -2.58 -15.00
CA THR A 171 -2.29 -3.29 -14.16
C THR A 171 -1.98 -2.44 -12.94
N ARG A 172 -2.17 -3.02 -11.75
CA ARG A 172 -1.81 -2.38 -10.47
C ARG A 172 -0.57 -3.03 -9.90
N ASP A 173 0.28 -2.22 -9.29
CA ASP A 173 1.41 -2.74 -8.53
C ASP A 173 0.91 -3.26 -7.18
N ALA A 174 1.51 -4.36 -6.71
CA ALA A 174 1.12 -5.03 -5.48
C ALA A 174 2.35 -5.29 -4.59
N ILE A 175 2.28 -4.85 -3.34
CA ILE A 175 3.20 -5.22 -2.26
C ILE A 175 2.46 -6.12 -1.27
N ILE A 176 3.01 -7.28 -0.93
CA ILE A 176 2.39 -8.19 0.04
C ILE A 176 3.43 -8.59 1.09
N LEU A 177 3.39 -7.92 2.24
CA LEU A 177 4.21 -8.25 3.40
C LEU A 177 3.40 -9.17 4.31
N ALA A 178 3.54 -10.47 4.07
CA ALA A 178 2.94 -11.55 4.85
C ALA A 178 3.76 -12.82 4.62
N CYS A 179 3.71 -13.79 5.53
CA CYS A 179 4.47 -15.05 5.41
C CYS A 179 4.14 -15.83 4.13
N TYR A 180 5.16 -16.31 3.40
CA TYR A 180 5.00 -17.11 2.17
C TYR A 180 4.10 -16.46 1.11
N SER A 181 4.02 -15.13 1.06
CA SER A 181 3.01 -14.45 0.24
C SER A 181 3.16 -14.76 -1.25
N LYS A 182 4.37 -14.96 -1.77
CA LYS A 182 4.58 -15.39 -3.16
C LYS A 182 3.85 -16.71 -3.46
N ARG A 183 3.97 -17.71 -2.59
CA ARG A 183 3.35 -19.04 -2.80
C ARG A 183 1.82 -18.94 -2.85
N TYR A 184 1.24 -18.26 -1.87
CA TYR A 184 -0.22 -18.27 -1.69
C TYR A 184 -0.95 -17.28 -2.61
N PHE A 185 -0.38 -16.10 -2.86
CA PHE A 185 -1.06 -15.05 -3.63
C PHE A 185 -0.84 -15.16 -5.15
N THR A 186 0.15 -15.91 -5.63
CA THR A 186 0.46 -16.06 -7.07
C THR A 186 -0.76 -16.35 -7.95
N PRO A 187 -1.61 -17.37 -7.68
CA PRO A 187 -2.73 -17.68 -8.57
C PRO A 187 -3.73 -16.53 -8.68
N TYR A 188 -3.94 -15.78 -7.59
CA TYR A 188 -4.88 -14.66 -7.56
C TYR A 188 -4.32 -13.41 -8.24
N LEU A 189 -3.04 -13.06 -8.02
CA LEU A 189 -2.42 -11.92 -8.71
C LEU A 189 -2.31 -12.15 -10.23
N ARG A 190 -2.08 -13.40 -10.67
CA ARG A 190 -2.11 -13.74 -12.10
C ARG A 190 -3.48 -13.47 -12.71
N SER A 191 -4.56 -13.95 -12.08
CA SER A 191 -5.94 -13.69 -12.54
C SER A 191 -6.26 -12.20 -12.57
N ALA A 192 -5.82 -11.47 -11.54
CA ALA A 192 -6.02 -10.02 -11.42
C ALA A 192 -5.21 -9.20 -12.41
N LYS A 193 -4.25 -9.82 -13.12
CA LYS A 193 -3.23 -9.15 -13.94
C LYS A 193 -2.50 -8.04 -13.17
N ALA A 194 -2.28 -8.26 -11.87
CA ALA A 194 -1.52 -7.36 -11.02
C ALA A 194 -0.02 -7.65 -11.12
N ASN A 195 0.81 -6.62 -10.98
CA ASN A 195 2.26 -6.72 -10.96
C ASN A 195 2.75 -6.92 -9.51
N PRO A 196 3.30 -8.09 -9.14
CA PRO A 196 3.87 -8.29 -7.80
C PRO A 196 5.20 -7.51 -7.67
N LEU A 197 5.10 -6.29 -7.17
CA LEU A 197 6.23 -5.39 -6.97
C LEU A 197 7.13 -5.85 -5.82
N LEU A 198 6.55 -6.39 -4.74
CA LEU A 198 7.31 -6.94 -3.62
C LEU A 198 6.48 -7.95 -2.82
N TRP A 199 7.04 -9.12 -2.53
CA TRP A 199 6.41 -10.14 -1.69
C TRP A 199 7.44 -11.11 -1.12
N SER A 200 7.03 -11.99 -0.20
CA SER A 200 7.93 -12.84 0.57
C SER A 200 7.95 -14.29 0.07
N THR A 201 9.09 -14.95 0.23
CA THR A 201 9.28 -16.36 -0.08
C THR A 201 9.11 -17.27 1.15
N HIS A 202 9.24 -16.73 2.36
CA HIS A 202 9.27 -17.47 3.63
C HIS A 202 8.52 -16.71 4.75
N LEU A 203 8.62 -17.20 5.98
CA LEU A 203 8.17 -16.48 7.18
C LEU A 203 8.86 -15.12 7.29
N MET A 204 8.11 -14.08 7.64
CA MET A 204 8.63 -12.72 7.81
C MET A 204 7.91 -11.97 8.93
N SER A 205 8.54 -10.92 9.46
CA SER A 205 7.87 -9.89 10.26
C SER A 205 7.26 -8.82 9.33
N PRO A 206 5.92 -8.71 9.21
CA PRO A 206 5.27 -7.78 8.29
C PRO A 206 5.08 -6.40 8.95
N GLU A 207 6.18 -5.67 9.11
CA GLU A 207 6.21 -4.36 9.76
C GLU A 207 6.43 -3.21 8.78
N ALA A 208 6.07 -1.99 9.20
CA ALA A 208 5.95 -0.83 8.32
C ALA A 208 7.26 -0.34 7.71
N TYR A 209 8.41 -0.58 8.34
CA TYR A 209 9.71 -0.11 7.84
C TYR A 209 10.05 -0.70 6.46
N THR A 210 9.67 -1.95 6.19
CA THR A 210 9.92 -2.58 4.89
C THR A 210 9.04 -1.95 3.82
N LEU A 211 7.77 -1.68 4.14
CA LEU A 211 6.85 -0.99 3.23
C LEU A 211 7.33 0.44 2.96
N HIS A 212 7.72 1.16 4.01
CA HIS A 212 8.12 2.56 3.94
C HIS A 212 9.25 2.77 2.93
N ASP A 213 10.35 2.02 3.07
CA ASP A 213 11.51 2.19 2.21
C ASP A 213 11.26 1.67 0.78
N ALA A 214 10.47 0.60 0.63
CA ALA A 214 10.01 0.13 -0.68
C ALA A 214 9.21 1.20 -1.43
N ILE A 215 8.25 1.83 -0.74
CA ILE A 215 7.40 2.90 -1.30
C ILE A 215 8.24 4.14 -1.62
N ALA A 216 9.20 4.52 -0.76
CA ALA A 216 10.07 5.67 -1.02
C ALA A 216 10.83 5.49 -2.35
N THR A 217 11.40 4.29 -2.58
CA THR A 217 12.08 3.96 -3.84
C THR A 217 11.11 3.92 -5.02
N TYR A 218 9.91 3.37 -4.83
CA TYR A 218 8.87 3.35 -5.87
C TYR A 218 8.45 4.77 -6.30
N ILE A 219 8.17 5.65 -5.34
CA ILE A 219 7.80 7.06 -5.58
C ILE A 219 8.92 7.82 -6.30
N ALA A 220 10.18 7.46 -6.05
CA ALA A 220 11.34 8.01 -6.73
C ALA A 220 11.54 7.48 -8.16
N GLY A 221 10.68 6.57 -8.65
CA GLY A 221 10.78 5.97 -9.98
C GLY A 221 11.84 4.85 -10.07
N GLY A 222 12.21 4.25 -8.94
CA GLY A 222 13.18 3.15 -8.91
C GLY A 222 12.67 1.89 -9.61
N THR A 223 13.60 1.08 -10.10
CA THR A 223 13.29 -0.22 -10.73
C THR A 223 12.79 -1.23 -9.68
N ASN A 224 12.13 -2.32 -10.12
CA ASN A 224 11.73 -3.41 -9.22
C ASN A 224 12.89 -3.96 -8.39
N ALA A 225 14.09 -4.07 -8.98
CA ALA A 225 15.29 -4.49 -8.27
C ALA A 225 15.71 -3.49 -7.18
N ALA A 226 15.61 -2.18 -7.46
CA ALA A 226 15.89 -1.14 -6.47
C ALA A 226 14.86 -1.14 -5.32
N VAL A 227 13.57 -1.32 -5.64
CA VAL A 227 12.49 -1.45 -4.63
C VAL A 227 12.72 -2.66 -3.73
N ARG A 228 13.11 -3.81 -4.31
CA ARG A 228 13.49 -5.00 -3.53
C ARG A 228 14.69 -4.75 -2.65
N GLU A 229 15.72 -4.08 -3.17
CA GLU A 229 16.95 -3.83 -2.43
C GLU A 229 16.71 -2.89 -1.24
N SER A 230 15.94 -1.81 -1.41
CA SER A 230 15.60 -0.91 -0.30
C SER A 230 14.77 -1.62 0.77
N ALA A 231 13.79 -2.42 0.34
CA ALA A 231 12.98 -3.24 1.25
C ALA A 231 13.82 -4.26 2.03
N ALA A 232 14.78 -4.93 1.37
CA ALA A 232 15.69 -5.89 2.00
C ALA A 232 16.68 -5.20 2.96
N ALA A 233 17.19 -4.03 2.60
CA ALA A 233 18.05 -3.23 3.47
C ALA A 233 17.30 -2.79 4.74
N ALA A 234 16.07 -2.29 4.59
CA ALA A 234 15.20 -1.95 5.70
C ALA A 234 14.91 -3.18 6.57
N TYR A 235 14.50 -4.29 5.97
CA TYR A 235 14.22 -5.52 6.71
C TYR A 235 15.44 -6.00 7.51
N ASN A 236 16.62 -6.04 6.89
CA ASN A 236 17.86 -6.41 7.56
C ASN A 236 18.22 -5.46 8.72
N LYS A 237 18.03 -4.15 8.55
CA LYS A 237 18.31 -3.15 9.60
C LYS A 237 17.52 -3.43 10.88
N TYR A 238 16.25 -3.80 10.77
CA TYR A 238 15.38 -4.01 11.93
C TYR A 238 15.41 -5.46 12.44
N GLN A 239 15.38 -6.45 11.54
CA GLN A 239 15.32 -7.87 11.89
C GLN A 239 16.69 -8.52 12.09
N LYS A 240 17.78 -7.83 11.71
CA LYS A 240 19.18 -8.26 11.92
C LYS A 240 19.48 -9.66 11.36
N CYS A 241 18.81 -10.04 10.27
CA CYS A 241 18.89 -11.38 9.68
C CYS A 241 20.04 -11.55 8.66
N GLY A 242 20.86 -10.52 8.44
CA GLY A 242 21.85 -10.47 7.37
C GLY A 242 21.23 -10.11 6.01
N ILE A 243 21.93 -9.27 5.23
CA ILE A 243 21.41 -8.78 3.95
C ILE A 243 21.18 -9.89 2.92
N LYS A 244 21.99 -10.96 2.94
CA LYS A 244 21.78 -12.14 2.08
C LYS A 244 20.45 -12.82 2.40
N GLY A 245 20.12 -12.98 3.68
CA GLY A 245 18.84 -13.52 4.14
C GLY A 245 17.66 -12.63 3.75
N ALA A 246 17.76 -11.33 3.96
CA ALA A 246 16.72 -10.38 3.59
C ALA A 246 16.45 -10.35 2.06
N ARG A 247 17.51 -10.41 1.25
CA ARG A 247 17.39 -10.54 -0.22
C ARG A 247 16.78 -11.87 -0.63
N GLY A 248 17.08 -12.98 0.06
CA GLY A 248 16.44 -14.27 -0.19
C GLY A 248 14.95 -14.29 0.19
N LEU A 249 14.59 -13.55 1.23
CA LEU A 249 13.22 -13.44 1.74
C LEU A 249 12.32 -12.62 0.81
N LEU A 250 12.77 -11.44 0.37
CA LEU A 250 11.96 -10.51 -0.42
C LEU A 250 12.27 -10.64 -1.91
N THR A 251 11.24 -10.70 -2.74
CA THR A 251 11.37 -10.86 -4.19
C THR A 251 10.33 -10.04 -4.96
N THR A 252 10.49 -9.96 -6.28
CA THR A 252 9.61 -9.24 -7.22
C THR A 252 9.25 -10.15 -8.38
N GLY A 253 8.14 -9.91 -9.06
CA GLY A 253 7.75 -10.73 -10.20
C GLY A 253 7.31 -12.15 -9.82
N PHE A 254 6.72 -12.84 -10.80
CA PHE A 254 6.25 -14.22 -10.67
C PHE A 254 7.39 -15.24 -10.62
#